data_AF-A0A7J7PEH0-F1
#
_entry.id   AF-A0A7J7PEH0-F1
#
_cell.length_a   1.000
_cell.length_b   1.000
_cell.length_c   1.000
_cell.angle_alpha   90.00
_cell.angle_beta   90.00
_cell.angle_gamma   90.00
#
_symmetry.space_group_name_H-M   'P 1'
#
loop_
_entity.id
_entity.type
_entity.pdbx_description
1 polymer ?
#
loop_
_entity_poly.entity_id
_entity_poly.type
_entity_poly.pdbx_seq_one_letter_code
_entity_poly.pdbx_strand_id
1 'polypeptide(L)'
;MASVEHATVGADLFSVLPVCSKHCQYGLQVLACLAASSKRLKDTCVSVTQRDAVGMLMATLHEASTAAVEVTAAEPTVQQQKQQQQYGQAVAWLLHTAPAIKTIPGIAERLRQTPAVPLGCVLSLVAAGVRISLSQLLAAANSMVAGVEVWVQAQQQLGVQTDIPETAISICCDGDLSYLMCPGAASHDTAVGLLQLAMNCSNHFTAAAAAMVVLRPLPLEPFAFRKLLLTAVQRQHTGAVQFMTVNPAVLQHVDAPMLEAVLKCLVAVLFGTELCVDMLLHLPAAEQLSSVAVMQLLQAAAQRRADVWVSELCTVPAAQQLIGADVAQLLQAAVPVKHQGCGNARCVSHICRLRGVQQLSSDVVRGLIRVAVEHGGVVGNSAEPLRKLLPAAQQLSRDELTSLLQAALGPHDSCAHMQ
;
A
#
# COMPACT_ATOMS: atom_id res chain seq x y z
N MET A 1 -66.85 9.23 -20.73
CA MET A 1 -65.87 8.21 -21.15
C MET A 1 -64.61 8.93 -21.60
N ALA A 2 -63.64 9.10 -20.70
CA ALA A 2 -62.31 9.58 -21.02
C ALA A 2 -61.34 8.52 -20.48
N SER A 3 -60.82 7.69 -21.38
CA SER A 3 -59.78 6.71 -21.05
C SER A 3 -58.48 7.46 -20.82
N VAL A 4 -58.02 7.48 -19.58
CA VAL A 4 -56.66 7.91 -19.23
C VAL A 4 -55.72 6.81 -19.72
N GLU A 5 -55.00 7.07 -20.80
CA GLU A 5 -53.87 6.25 -21.24
C GLU A 5 -52.78 6.30 -20.17
N HIS A 6 -52.66 5.23 -19.39
CA HIS A 6 -51.47 4.98 -18.57
C HIS A 6 -50.28 4.77 -19.50
N ALA A 7 -49.53 5.85 -19.76
CA ALA A 7 -48.26 5.80 -20.46
C ALA A 7 -47.35 4.75 -19.82
N THR A 8 -46.77 3.89 -20.66
CA THR A 8 -45.91 2.75 -20.33
C THR A 8 -44.53 3.20 -19.82
N VAL A 9 -44.48 3.87 -18.66
CA VAL A 9 -43.22 4.25 -17.98
C VAL A 9 -42.39 3.01 -17.58
N GLY A 10 -43.00 1.83 -17.53
CA GLY A 10 -42.34 0.56 -17.18
C GLY A 10 -41.61 -0.17 -18.31
N ALA A 11 -41.46 0.39 -19.52
CA ALA A 11 -40.63 -0.23 -20.57
C ALA A 11 -39.23 0.41 -20.63
N ASP A 12 -39.14 1.72 -20.42
CA ASP A 12 -37.88 2.46 -20.52
C ASP A 12 -36.95 2.26 -19.31
N LEU A 13 -37.48 2.10 -18.09
CA LEU A 13 -36.61 1.88 -16.92
C LEU A 13 -35.74 0.61 -17.04
N PHE A 14 -36.23 -0.43 -17.73
CA PHE A 14 -35.54 -1.71 -17.89
C PHE A 14 -34.50 -1.70 -19.03
N SER A 15 -34.58 -0.74 -19.96
CA SER A 15 -33.55 -0.55 -20.99
C SER A 15 -32.33 0.21 -20.46
N VAL A 16 -32.50 0.96 -19.36
CA VAL A 16 -31.42 1.69 -18.68
C VAL A 16 -30.57 0.76 -17.79
N LEU A 17 -31.14 -0.30 -17.21
CA LEU A 17 -30.41 -1.20 -16.30
C LEU A 17 -29.15 -1.86 -16.92
N PRO A 18 -29.16 -2.37 -18.18
CA PRO A 18 -27.96 -2.86 -18.85
C PRO A 18 -26.91 -1.77 -19.16
N VAL A 19 -27.34 -0.51 -19.27
CA VAL A 19 -26.44 0.64 -19.46
C VAL A 19 -25.83 1.04 -18.13
N CYS A 20 -26.61 1.03 -17.05
CA CYS A 20 -26.15 1.21 -15.67
C CYS A 20 -25.14 0.13 -15.25
N SER A 21 -25.34 -1.13 -15.65
CA SER A 21 -24.38 -2.21 -15.36
C SER A 21 -23.06 -2.01 -16.11
N LYS A 22 -23.10 -1.49 -17.35
CA LYS A 22 -21.89 -1.14 -18.12
C LYS A 22 -21.11 0.04 -17.56
N HIS A 23 -21.72 0.87 -16.72
CA HIS A 23 -21.07 2.06 -16.17
C HIS A 23 -20.67 1.92 -14.69
N CYS A 24 -20.83 0.74 -14.08
CA CYS A 24 -20.36 0.38 -12.73
C CYS A 24 -20.70 1.35 -11.58
N GLN A 25 -21.48 2.41 -11.81
CA GLN A 25 -21.79 3.41 -10.78
C GLN A 25 -22.85 2.91 -9.79
N TYR A 26 -23.65 1.92 -10.19
CA TYR A 26 -24.57 1.24 -9.28
C TYR A 26 -23.97 -0.12 -8.92
N GLY A 27 -23.28 -0.20 -7.78
CA GLY A 27 -22.63 -1.42 -7.30
C GLY A 27 -23.61 -2.59 -7.12
N LEU A 28 -23.07 -3.82 -7.00
CA LEU A 28 -23.84 -5.07 -6.85
C LEU A 28 -24.89 -5.00 -5.72
N GLN A 29 -24.63 -4.20 -4.70
CA GLN A 29 -25.58 -3.91 -3.61
C GLN A 29 -26.90 -3.33 -4.11
N VAL A 30 -26.86 -2.38 -5.06
CA VAL A 30 -28.08 -1.76 -5.62
C VAL A 30 -28.90 -2.80 -6.38
N LEU A 31 -28.25 -3.67 -7.14
CA LEU A 31 -28.93 -4.74 -7.88
C LEU A 31 -29.55 -5.77 -6.94
N ALA A 32 -28.88 -6.13 -5.84
CA ALA A 32 -29.46 -6.98 -4.81
C ALA A 32 -30.69 -6.33 -4.16
N CYS A 33 -30.64 -5.03 -3.85
CA CYS A 33 -31.77 -4.28 -3.32
C CYS A 33 -32.95 -4.18 -4.30
N LEU A 34 -32.67 -3.94 -5.59
CA LEU A 34 -33.69 -3.90 -6.64
C LEU A 34 -34.32 -5.28 -6.88
N ALA A 35 -33.52 -6.34 -6.84
CA ALA A 35 -34.02 -7.71 -6.95
C ALA A 35 -34.92 -8.09 -5.76
N ALA A 36 -34.70 -7.49 -4.58
CA ALA A 36 -35.54 -7.69 -3.41
C ALA A 36 -36.88 -6.92 -3.45
N SER A 37 -36.99 -5.85 -4.24
CA SER A 37 -38.16 -4.97 -4.22
C SER A 37 -39.31 -5.40 -5.14
N SER A 38 -39.05 -6.15 -6.21
CA SER A 38 -40.09 -6.61 -7.14
C SER A 38 -39.68 -7.86 -7.91
N LYS A 39 -40.64 -8.76 -8.19
CA LYS A 39 -40.42 -9.97 -9.00
C LYS A 39 -39.90 -9.63 -10.41
N ARG A 40 -40.43 -8.60 -11.07
CA ARG A 40 -40.01 -8.22 -12.43
C ARG A 40 -38.59 -7.65 -12.44
N LEU A 41 -38.24 -6.86 -11.42
CA LEU A 41 -36.87 -6.38 -11.24
C LEU A 41 -35.92 -7.53 -10.93
N LYS A 42 -36.33 -8.48 -10.08
CA LYS A 42 -35.57 -9.71 -9.82
C LYS A 42 -35.20 -10.44 -11.11
N ASP A 43 -36.17 -10.74 -11.98
CA ASP A 43 -35.91 -11.46 -13.23
C ASP A 43 -34.96 -10.69 -14.16
N THR A 44 -35.09 -9.35 -14.19
CA THR A 44 -34.18 -8.49 -14.97
C THR A 44 -32.77 -8.48 -14.39
N CYS A 45 -32.64 -8.29 -13.07
CA CYS A 45 -31.36 -8.32 -12.37
C CYS A 45 -30.67 -9.68 -12.57
N VAL A 46 -31.40 -10.79 -12.45
CA VAL A 46 -30.89 -12.14 -12.73
C VAL A 46 -30.34 -12.24 -14.16
N SER A 47 -31.09 -11.75 -15.16
CA SER A 47 -30.65 -11.78 -16.56
C SER A 47 -29.39 -10.94 -16.80
N VAL A 48 -29.33 -9.73 -16.22
CA VAL A 48 -28.14 -8.86 -16.30
C VAL A 48 -26.94 -9.53 -15.63
N THR A 49 -27.15 -10.04 -14.42
CA THR A 49 -26.12 -10.74 -13.64
C THR A 49 -25.59 -11.97 -14.36
N GLN A 50 -26.43 -12.74 -15.04
CA GLN A 50 -25.97 -13.91 -15.80
C GLN A 50 -25.10 -13.55 -17.01
N ARG A 51 -25.25 -12.35 -17.59
CA ARG A 51 -24.47 -11.91 -18.76
C ARG A 51 -23.04 -11.51 -18.40
N ASP A 52 -22.82 -10.95 -17.21
CA ASP A 52 -21.50 -10.49 -16.76
C ASP A 52 -21.21 -10.86 -15.29
N ALA A 53 -21.53 -12.10 -14.94
CA ALA A 53 -21.45 -12.57 -13.57
C ALA A 53 -20.03 -12.48 -12.99
N VAL A 54 -19.02 -12.70 -13.85
CA VAL A 54 -17.60 -12.63 -13.49
C VAL A 54 -17.15 -11.19 -13.29
N GLY A 55 -17.46 -10.28 -14.22
CA GLY A 55 -17.09 -8.87 -14.10
C GLY A 55 -17.67 -8.26 -12.83
N MET A 56 -18.94 -8.56 -12.55
CA MET A 56 -19.63 -8.12 -11.33
C MET A 56 -19.01 -8.70 -10.05
N LEU A 57 -18.64 -9.99 -10.06
CA LEU A 57 -17.99 -10.62 -8.89
C LEU A 57 -16.63 -9.98 -8.61
N MET A 58 -15.79 -9.82 -9.65
CA MET A 58 -14.46 -9.25 -9.49
C MET A 58 -14.51 -7.79 -9.07
N ALA A 59 -15.44 -6.99 -9.61
CA ALA A 59 -15.66 -5.61 -9.20
C ALA A 59 -16.07 -5.52 -7.72
N THR A 60 -17.01 -6.35 -7.30
CA THR A 60 -17.48 -6.38 -5.90
C THR A 60 -16.36 -6.78 -4.94
N LEU A 61 -15.57 -7.79 -5.29
CA LEU A 61 -14.44 -8.22 -4.47
C LEU A 61 -13.36 -7.14 -4.39
N HIS A 62 -13.08 -6.44 -5.50
CA HIS A 62 -12.13 -5.33 -5.50
C HIS A 62 -12.60 -4.16 -4.62
N GLU A 63 -13.88 -3.78 -4.70
CA GLU A 63 -14.48 -2.77 -3.81
C GLU A 63 -14.42 -3.20 -2.34
N ALA A 64 -14.73 -4.47 -2.07
CA ALA A 64 -14.68 -5.04 -0.72
C ALA A 64 -13.25 -5.08 -0.16
N SER A 65 -12.26 -5.42 -0.99
CA SER A 65 -10.84 -5.42 -0.63
C SER A 65 -10.32 -4.01 -0.34
N THR A 66 -10.65 -3.04 -1.19
CA THR A 66 -10.26 -1.63 -0.97
C THR A 66 -10.85 -1.10 0.35
N ALA A 67 -12.12 -1.39 0.61
CA ALA A 67 -12.77 -1.01 1.86
C ALA A 67 -12.15 -1.70 3.10
N ALA A 68 -11.58 -2.90 2.95
CA ALA A 68 -10.93 -3.61 4.06
C ALA A 68 -9.55 -3.05 4.41
N VAL A 69 -8.80 -2.57 3.42
CA VAL A 69 -7.45 -2.01 3.64
C VAL A 69 -7.52 -0.73 4.50
N GLU A 70 -8.55 0.10 4.34
CA GLU A 70 -8.74 1.34 5.11
C GLU A 70 -8.97 1.11 6.61
N VAL A 71 -9.34 -0.11 7.02
CA VAL A 71 -9.66 -0.45 8.42
C VAL A 71 -8.39 -0.71 9.26
N THR A 72 -7.25 -0.97 8.62
CA THR A 72 -6.07 -1.62 9.26
C THR A 72 -5.36 -0.85 10.40
N ALA A 73 -5.76 0.37 10.74
CA ALA A 73 -5.12 1.17 11.80
C ALA A 73 -5.94 1.33 13.09
N ALA A 74 -7.21 0.90 13.13
CA ALA A 74 -8.09 1.05 14.30
C ALA A 74 -9.13 -0.08 14.40
N GLU A 75 -9.78 -0.22 15.56
CA GLU A 75 -10.93 -1.11 15.68
C GLU A 75 -11.98 -0.77 14.60
N PRO A 76 -12.48 -1.76 13.85
CA PRO A 76 -13.45 -1.51 12.79
C PRO A 76 -14.69 -0.84 13.36
N THR A 77 -15.05 0.30 12.79
CA THR A 77 -16.30 0.99 13.16
C THR A 77 -17.51 0.12 12.85
N VAL A 78 -18.61 0.31 13.58
CA VAL A 78 -19.89 -0.37 13.32
C VAL A 78 -20.32 -0.21 11.84
N GLN A 79 -20.04 0.95 11.24
CA GLN A 79 -20.33 1.21 9.83
C GLN A 79 -19.47 0.36 8.89
N GLN A 80 -18.16 0.23 9.15
CA GLN A 80 -17.27 -0.63 8.37
C GLN A 80 -17.66 -2.11 8.47
N GLN A 81 -18.01 -2.59 9.67
CA GLN A 81 -18.49 -3.97 9.86
C GLN A 81 -19.78 -4.22 9.06
N LYS A 82 -20.74 -3.29 9.11
CA LYS A 82 -21.97 -3.36 8.33
C LYS A 82 -21.69 -3.39 6.83
N GLN A 83 -20.75 -2.58 6.36
CA GLN A 83 -20.35 -2.55 4.96
C GLN A 83 -19.70 -3.87 4.51
N GLN A 84 -18.81 -4.45 5.32
CA GLN A 84 -18.22 -5.76 5.04
C GLN A 84 -19.27 -6.88 4.99
N GLN A 85 -20.25 -6.84 5.91
CA GLN A 85 -21.38 -7.77 5.89
C GLN A 85 -22.21 -7.63 4.61
N GLN A 86 -22.46 -6.40 4.15
CA GLN A 86 -23.18 -6.14 2.91
C GLN A 86 -22.44 -6.70 1.69
N TYR A 87 -21.12 -6.56 1.60
CA TYR A 87 -20.35 -7.18 0.52
C TYR A 87 -20.44 -8.71 0.54
N GLY A 88 -20.35 -9.33 1.72
CA GLY A 88 -20.54 -10.78 1.85
C GLY A 88 -21.91 -11.25 1.36
N GLN A 89 -22.98 -10.54 1.73
CA GLN A 89 -24.34 -10.83 1.25
C GLN A 89 -24.49 -10.66 -0.27
N ALA A 90 -23.88 -9.61 -0.83
CA ALA A 90 -23.91 -9.36 -2.27
C ALA A 90 -23.20 -10.48 -3.05
N VAL A 91 -22.02 -10.92 -2.60
CA VAL A 91 -21.29 -12.06 -3.17
C VAL A 91 -22.11 -13.35 -3.06
N ALA A 92 -22.72 -13.63 -1.92
CA ALA A 92 -23.59 -14.80 -1.74
C ALA A 92 -24.78 -14.79 -2.70
N TRP A 93 -25.46 -13.65 -2.85
CA TRP A 93 -26.56 -13.47 -3.79
C TRP A 93 -26.13 -13.72 -5.23
N LEU A 94 -24.97 -13.20 -5.63
CA LEU A 94 -24.40 -13.38 -6.97
C LEU A 94 -24.10 -14.85 -7.27
N LEU A 95 -23.45 -15.57 -6.34
CA LEU A 95 -23.12 -16.99 -6.48
C LEU A 95 -24.35 -17.88 -6.53
N HIS A 96 -25.43 -17.49 -5.84
CA HIS A 96 -26.72 -18.18 -5.91
C HIS A 96 -27.44 -17.94 -7.25
N THR A 97 -27.40 -16.70 -7.74
CA THR A 97 -28.13 -16.27 -8.95
C THR A 97 -27.45 -16.71 -10.25
N ALA A 98 -26.12 -16.83 -10.23
CA ALA A 98 -25.31 -17.24 -11.37
C ALA A 98 -24.40 -18.43 -10.99
N PRO A 99 -24.94 -19.65 -10.79
CA PRO A 99 -24.15 -20.80 -10.37
C PRO A 99 -23.09 -21.21 -11.42
N ALA A 100 -23.30 -20.84 -12.69
CA ALA A 100 -22.34 -21.04 -13.77
C ALA A 100 -20.99 -20.37 -13.52
N ILE A 101 -20.90 -19.34 -12.66
CA ILE A 101 -19.61 -18.74 -12.26
C ILE A 101 -18.63 -19.81 -11.80
N LYS A 102 -19.11 -20.82 -11.05
CA LYS A 102 -18.29 -21.86 -10.42
C LYS A 102 -17.55 -22.73 -11.42
N THR A 103 -18.10 -22.89 -12.62
CA THR A 103 -17.55 -23.76 -13.67
C THR A 103 -16.64 -23.02 -14.64
N ILE A 104 -16.48 -21.70 -14.48
CA ILE A 104 -15.64 -20.90 -15.39
C ILE A 104 -14.17 -21.24 -15.15
N PRO A 105 -13.44 -21.74 -16.17
CA PRO A 105 -12.03 -22.07 -16.02
C PRO A 105 -11.22 -20.86 -15.56
N GLY A 106 -10.36 -21.06 -14.56
CA GLY A 106 -9.48 -20.01 -14.04
C GLY A 106 -10.14 -18.98 -13.11
N ILE A 107 -11.45 -19.04 -12.86
CA ILE A 107 -12.09 -18.10 -11.93
C ILE A 107 -11.54 -18.23 -10.51
N ALA A 108 -11.38 -19.46 -10.01
CA ALA A 108 -10.82 -19.71 -8.69
C ALA A 108 -9.41 -19.13 -8.56
N GLU A 109 -8.62 -19.19 -9.63
CA GLU A 109 -7.27 -18.62 -9.65
C GLU A 109 -7.31 -17.09 -9.57
N ARG A 110 -8.15 -16.42 -10.36
CA ARG A 110 -8.32 -14.97 -10.29
C ARG A 110 -8.85 -14.50 -8.93
N LEU A 111 -9.79 -15.24 -8.35
CA LEU A 111 -10.35 -14.96 -7.03
C LEU A 111 -9.25 -15.03 -5.96
N ARG A 112 -8.37 -16.03 -6.03
CA ARG A 112 -7.24 -16.19 -5.10
C ARG A 112 -6.16 -15.13 -5.27
N GLN A 113 -6.04 -14.53 -6.45
CA GLN A 113 -5.10 -13.43 -6.73
C GLN A 113 -5.66 -12.06 -6.31
N THR A 114 -6.91 -11.99 -5.86
CA THR A 114 -7.50 -10.75 -5.36
C THR A 114 -6.95 -10.48 -3.95
N PRO A 115 -6.23 -9.38 -3.71
CA PRO A 115 -5.64 -9.10 -2.41
C PRO A 115 -6.70 -8.70 -1.39
N ALA A 116 -6.48 -9.00 -0.11
CA ALA A 116 -7.23 -8.52 1.04
C ALA A 116 -8.76 -8.74 0.99
N VAL A 117 -9.21 -9.85 0.39
CA VAL A 117 -10.65 -10.18 0.32
C VAL A 117 -11.21 -10.37 1.74
N PRO A 118 -12.33 -9.71 2.11
CA PRO A 118 -12.92 -9.90 3.43
C PRO A 118 -13.37 -11.33 3.69
N LEU A 119 -13.17 -11.81 4.93
CA LEU A 119 -13.51 -13.18 5.33
C LEU A 119 -14.97 -13.57 4.99
N GLY A 120 -15.94 -12.67 5.19
CA GLY A 120 -17.35 -12.93 4.85
C GLY A 120 -17.61 -13.20 3.36
N CYS A 121 -16.84 -12.56 2.47
CA CYS A 121 -16.89 -12.84 1.04
C CYS A 121 -16.29 -14.21 0.72
N VAL A 122 -15.16 -14.54 1.34
CA VAL A 122 -14.50 -15.84 1.16
C VAL A 122 -15.33 -16.99 1.71
N LEU A 123 -16.00 -16.82 2.86
CA LEU A 123 -16.97 -17.78 3.39
C LEU A 123 -18.09 -18.07 2.37
N SER A 124 -18.60 -17.04 1.71
CA SER A 124 -19.62 -17.21 0.67
C SER A 124 -19.09 -17.96 -0.56
N LEU A 125 -17.85 -17.68 -0.98
CA LEU A 125 -17.18 -18.38 -2.07
C LEU A 125 -16.90 -19.86 -1.73
N VAL A 126 -16.45 -20.13 -0.50
CA VAL A 126 -16.21 -21.49 -0.02
C VAL A 126 -17.53 -22.24 0.18
N ALA A 127 -18.58 -21.64 0.74
CA ALA A 127 -19.90 -22.25 0.77
C ALA A 127 -20.41 -22.58 -0.65
N ALA A 128 -20.04 -21.78 -1.64
CA ALA A 128 -20.37 -22.00 -3.04
C ALA A 128 -19.52 -23.08 -3.74
N GLY A 129 -18.48 -23.63 -3.09
CA GLY A 129 -17.64 -24.70 -3.65
C GLY A 129 -16.25 -24.27 -4.13
N VAL A 130 -15.90 -22.99 -4.02
CA VAL A 130 -14.53 -22.53 -4.33
C VAL A 130 -13.57 -22.99 -3.23
N ARG A 131 -12.43 -23.57 -3.60
CA ARG A 131 -11.44 -24.13 -2.67
C ARG A 131 -10.05 -23.61 -2.97
N ILE A 132 -9.17 -23.67 -1.97
CA ILE A 132 -7.74 -23.47 -2.11
C ILE A 132 -7.00 -24.74 -1.66
N SER A 133 -6.11 -25.24 -2.51
CA SER A 133 -5.16 -26.29 -2.14
C SER A 133 -3.93 -25.71 -1.44
N LEU A 134 -3.12 -26.56 -0.78
CA LEU A 134 -1.83 -26.10 -0.23
C LEU A 134 -0.94 -25.47 -1.31
N SER A 135 -0.81 -26.12 -2.47
CA SER A 135 0.03 -25.60 -3.57
C SER A 135 -0.43 -24.22 -4.07
N GLN A 136 -1.74 -24.00 -4.15
CA GLN A 136 -2.33 -22.72 -4.55
C GLN A 136 -2.13 -21.65 -3.47
N LEU A 137 -2.29 -22.02 -2.20
CA LEU A 137 -2.02 -21.15 -1.06
C LEU A 137 -0.56 -20.67 -1.06
N LEU A 138 0.38 -21.59 -1.22
CA LEU A 138 1.81 -21.28 -1.31
C LEU A 138 2.15 -20.46 -2.55
N ALA A 139 1.51 -20.72 -3.70
CA ALA A 139 1.71 -19.93 -4.92
C ALA A 139 1.21 -18.48 -4.76
N ALA A 140 0.06 -18.29 -4.12
CA ALA A 140 -0.50 -16.96 -3.82
C ALA A 140 0.36 -16.20 -2.80
N ALA A 141 0.82 -16.85 -1.73
CA ALA A 141 1.77 -16.27 -0.78
C ALA A 141 3.11 -15.90 -1.45
N ASN A 142 3.59 -16.76 -2.36
CA ASN A 142 4.77 -16.51 -3.18
C ASN A 142 4.59 -15.34 -4.16
N SER A 143 3.36 -15.02 -4.53
CA SER A 143 3.02 -13.86 -5.35
C SER A 143 2.69 -12.63 -4.50
N MET A 144 2.91 -12.72 -3.18
CA MET A 144 2.66 -11.65 -2.20
C MET A 144 1.20 -11.16 -2.21
N VAL A 145 0.25 -12.06 -2.48
CA VAL A 145 -1.18 -11.72 -2.45
C VAL A 145 -1.62 -11.55 -1.00
N ALA A 146 -1.92 -10.31 -0.62
CA ALA A 146 -2.35 -9.96 0.74
C ALA A 146 -3.59 -10.77 1.19
N GLY A 147 -3.62 -11.19 2.45
CA GLY A 147 -4.82 -11.77 3.06
C GLY A 147 -5.14 -13.20 2.62
N VAL A 148 -4.19 -13.94 2.04
CA VAL A 148 -4.45 -15.31 1.56
C VAL A 148 -4.88 -16.27 2.68
N GLU A 149 -4.50 -15.99 3.93
CA GLU A 149 -4.89 -16.76 5.12
C GLU A 149 -6.41 -16.86 5.32
N VAL A 150 -7.19 -15.88 4.86
CA VAL A 150 -8.66 -15.89 5.03
C VAL A 150 -9.33 -17.05 4.29
N TRP A 151 -8.68 -17.59 3.26
CA TRP A 151 -9.15 -18.80 2.58
C TRP A 151 -9.03 -20.04 3.46
N VAL A 152 -7.94 -20.16 4.22
CA VAL A 152 -7.74 -21.27 5.15
C VAL A 152 -8.74 -21.16 6.30
N GLN A 153 -8.89 -19.96 6.86
CA GLN A 153 -9.87 -19.66 7.92
C GLN A 153 -11.30 -20.01 7.48
N ALA A 154 -11.71 -19.61 6.27
CA ALA A 154 -13.04 -19.91 5.75
C ALA A 154 -13.28 -21.41 5.54
N GLN A 155 -12.28 -22.16 5.02
CA GLN A 155 -12.38 -23.61 4.87
C GLN A 155 -12.50 -24.32 6.23
N GLN A 156 -11.74 -23.88 7.23
CA GLN A 156 -11.81 -24.39 8.60
C GLN A 156 -13.16 -24.11 9.26
N GLN A 157 -13.66 -22.88 9.18
CA GLN A 157 -14.96 -22.50 9.76
C GLN A 157 -16.14 -23.27 9.15
N LEU A 158 -16.04 -23.66 7.88
CA LEU A 158 -17.08 -24.43 7.18
C LEU A 158 -16.86 -25.95 7.25
N GLY A 159 -15.85 -26.43 7.98
CA GLY A 159 -15.57 -27.87 8.11
C GLY A 159 -15.24 -28.55 6.78
N VAL A 160 -14.66 -27.80 5.84
CA VAL A 160 -14.32 -28.29 4.51
C VAL A 160 -13.04 -29.13 4.59
N GLN A 161 -13.10 -30.37 4.09
CA GLN A 161 -11.90 -31.19 3.92
C GLN A 161 -10.95 -30.53 2.92
N THR A 162 -9.67 -30.46 3.29
CA THR A 162 -8.61 -29.78 2.53
C THR A 162 -7.31 -30.57 2.61
N ASP A 163 -6.43 -30.40 1.62
CA ASP A 163 -5.07 -30.95 1.59
C ASP A 163 -4.05 -30.07 2.37
N ILE A 164 -4.54 -29.08 3.11
CA ILE A 164 -3.70 -28.12 3.83
C ILE A 164 -3.29 -28.76 5.17
N PRO A 165 -1.98 -28.94 5.44
CA PRO A 165 -1.50 -29.54 6.66
C PRO A 165 -1.75 -28.64 7.87
N GLU A 166 -1.80 -29.25 9.04
CA GLU A 166 -2.02 -28.56 10.33
C GLU A 166 -1.04 -27.39 10.55
N THR A 167 0.19 -27.53 10.07
CA THR A 167 1.21 -26.47 10.09
C THR A 167 0.74 -25.19 9.41
N ALA A 168 0.16 -25.30 8.21
CA ALA A 168 -0.32 -24.14 7.46
C ALA A 168 -1.61 -23.57 8.07
N ILE A 169 -2.47 -24.43 8.62
CA ILE A 169 -3.67 -24.02 9.36
C ILE A 169 -3.28 -23.20 10.59
N SER A 170 -2.37 -23.72 11.41
CA SER A 170 -1.81 -23.06 12.59
C SER A 170 -1.22 -21.68 12.26
N ILE A 171 -0.46 -21.56 11.16
CA ILE A 171 0.09 -20.27 10.70
C ILE A 171 -1.03 -19.28 10.34
N CYS A 172 -2.05 -19.72 9.61
CA CYS A 172 -3.11 -18.87 9.10
C CYS A 172 -4.21 -18.51 10.12
N CYS A 173 -4.46 -19.38 11.09
CA CYS A 173 -5.55 -19.25 12.05
C CYS A 173 -5.07 -18.75 13.42
N ASP A 174 -4.00 -19.35 13.94
CA ASP A 174 -3.54 -19.13 15.32
C ASP A 174 -2.24 -18.31 15.39
N GLY A 175 -1.52 -18.22 14.27
CA GLY A 175 -0.22 -17.59 14.18
C GLY A 175 0.91 -18.40 14.83
N ASP A 176 0.68 -19.67 15.16
CA ASP A 176 1.69 -20.53 15.79
C ASP A 176 2.59 -21.20 14.73
N LEU A 177 3.89 -21.06 14.95
CA LEU A 177 4.99 -21.55 14.12
C LEU A 177 5.81 -22.64 14.82
N SER A 178 5.38 -23.10 16.00
CA SER A 178 6.04 -24.14 16.79
C SER A 178 6.38 -25.38 15.96
N TYR A 179 5.47 -25.80 15.09
CA TYR A 179 5.65 -26.96 14.22
C TYR A 179 6.77 -26.81 13.17
N LEU A 180 7.08 -25.59 12.70
CA LEU A 180 8.21 -25.37 11.80
C LEU A 180 9.56 -25.56 12.51
N MET A 181 9.56 -25.57 13.84
CA MET A 181 10.76 -25.79 14.63
C MET A 181 11.11 -27.27 14.80
N CYS A 182 10.20 -28.19 14.44
CA CYS A 182 10.43 -29.62 14.56
C CYS A 182 11.24 -30.15 13.35
N PRO A 183 12.44 -30.73 13.56
CA PRO A 183 13.24 -31.31 12.48
C PRO A 183 12.45 -32.43 11.76
N GLY A 184 12.41 -32.37 10.42
CA GLY A 184 11.82 -33.42 9.58
C GLY A 184 10.31 -33.31 9.32
N ALA A 185 9.64 -32.26 9.78
CA ALA A 185 8.19 -32.11 9.61
C ALA A 185 7.75 -31.79 8.16
N ALA A 186 8.62 -31.19 7.35
CA ALA A 186 8.31 -30.80 5.97
C ALA A 186 9.55 -30.90 5.07
N SER A 187 9.32 -31.04 3.76
CA SER A 187 10.40 -30.88 2.77
C SER A 187 10.97 -29.46 2.84
N HIS A 188 12.21 -29.26 2.40
CA HIS A 188 12.85 -27.95 2.40
C HIS A 188 12.01 -26.91 1.64
N ASP A 189 11.55 -27.23 0.43
CA ASP A 189 10.73 -26.34 -0.40
C ASP A 189 9.39 -25.99 0.28
N THR A 190 8.77 -26.97 0.94
CA THR A 190 7.54 -26.73 1.72
C THR A 190 7.82 -25.81 2.90
N ALA A 191 8.92 -25.99 3.62
CA ALA A 191 9.28 -25.12 4.74
C ALA A 191 9.51 -23.66 4.29
N VAL A 192 10.21 -23.45 3.16
CA VAL A 192 10.37 -22.11 2.56
C VAL A 192 9.01 -21.52 2.17
N GLY A 193 8.13 -22.32 1.57
CA GLY A 193 6.77 -21.90 1.24
C GLY A 193 5.96 -21.49 2.48
N LEU A 194 6.07 -22.25 3.57
CA LEU A 194 5.37 -21.94 4.83
C LEU A 194 5.93 -20.69 5.52
N LEU A 195 7.23 -20.45 5.47
CA LEU A 195 7.83 -19.19 5.93
C LEU A 195 7.33 -18.01 5.10
N GLN A 196 7.23 -18.18 3.78
CA GLN A 196 6.68 -17.16 2.89
C GLN A 196 5.19 -16.89 3.18
N LEU A 197 4.41 -17.94 3.46
CA LEU A 197 3.02 -17.82 3.90
C LEU A 197 2.92 -17.02 5.20
N ALA A 198 3.70 -17.39 6.21
CA ALA A 198 3.73 -16.72 7.50
C ALA A 198 4.14 -15.24 7.40
N MET A 199 5.10 -14.93 6.52
CA MET A 199 5.52 -13.56 6.24
C MET A 199 4.47 -12.73 5.49
N ASN A 200 3.58 -13.39 4.74
CA ASN A 200 2.53 -12.74 3.95
C ASN A 200 1.22 -12.53 4.73
N CYS A 201 1.02 -13.30 5.81
CA CYS A 201 -0.15 -13.20 6.68
C CYS A 201 -0.34 -11.79 7.24
N SER A 202 -1.59 -11.37 7.46
CA SER A 202 -1.88 -10.04 8.02
C SER A 202 -1.51 -9.88 9.50
N ASN A 203 -1.25 -10.98 10.21
CA ASN A 203 -0.82 -10.97 11.60
C ASN A 203 0.69 -10.68 11.71
N HIS A 204 1.04 -9.47 12.18
CA HIS A 204 2.43 -9.04 12.34
C HIS A 204 3.23 -9.89 13.34
N PHE A 205 2.59 -10.51 14.34
CA PHE A 205 3.27 -11.44 15.27
C PHE A 205 3.70 -12.72 14.55
N THR A 206 2.86 -13.25 13.65
CA THR A 206 3.19 -14.43 12.83
C THR A 206 4.38 -14.15 11.93
N ALA A 207 4.40 -12.99 11.27
CA ALA A 207 5.53 -12.57 10.45
C ALA A 207 6.82 -12.40 11.27
N ALA A 208 6.73 -11.79 12.46
CA ALA A 208 7.89 -11.63 13.35
C ALA A 208 8.43 -12.98 13.85
N ALA A 209 7.55 -13.91 14.22
CA ALA A 209 7.94 -15.26 14.58
C ALA A 209 8.56 -16.03 13.40
N ALA A 210 8.06 -15.83 12.17
CA ALA A 210 8.68 -16.39 10.98
C ALA A 210 10.10 -15.83 10.76
N ALA A 211 10.29 -14.51 10.95
CA ALA A 211 11.62 -13.90 10.91
C ALA A 211 12.56 -14.47 11.97
N MET A 212 12.08 -14.77 13.18
CA MET A 212 12.88 -15.46 14.21
C MET A 212 13.26 -16.89 13.81
N VAL A 213 12.39 -17.62 13.09
CA VAL A 213 12.75 -18.95 12.54
C VAL A 213 13.85 -18.81 11.49
N VAL A 214 13.82 -17.75 10.67
CA VAL A 214 14.86 -17.41 9.69
C VAL A 214 16.21 -17.10 10.35
N LEU A 215 16.24 -16.69 11.63
CA LEU A 215 17.49 -16.51 12.39
C LEU A 215 18.22 -17.81 12.72
N ARG A 216 17.55 -18.95 12.62
CA ARG A 216 18.16 -20.26 12.85
C ARG A 216 18.98 -20.66 11.63
N PRO A 217 19.95 -21.59 11.78
CA PRO A 217 20.72 -22.13 10.66
C PRO A 217 19.85 -23.03 9.77
N LEU A 218 18.87 -22.44 9.09
CA LEU A 218 18.22 -23.05 7.95
C LEU A 218 19.06 -22.73 6.70
N PRO A 219 19.36 -23.72 5.85
CA PRO A 219 20.04 -23.50 4.59
C PRO A 219 19.08 -22.85 3.58
N LEU A 220 18.71 -21.59 3.80
CA LEU A 220 17.87 -20.85 2.86
C LEU A 220 18.71 -20.32 1.72
N GLU A 221 18.21 -20.49 0.50
CA GLU A 221 18.80 -19.89 -0.68
C GLU A 221 18.77 -18.35 -0.60
N PRO A 222 19.77 -17.63 -1.15
CA PRO A 222 19.83 -16.16 -1.13
C PRO A 222 18.54 -15.51 -1.66
N PHE A 223 17.95 -16.09 -2.70
CA PHE A 223 16.69 -15.61 -3.28
C PHE A 223 15.51 -15.71 -2.31
N ALA A 224 15.47 -16.75 -1.46
CA ALA A 224 14.41 -16.91 -0.46
C ALA A 224 14.48 -15.82 0.61
N PHE A 225 15.69 -15.51 1.12
CA PHE A 225 15.88 -14.40 2.07
C PHE A 225 15.41 -13.07 1.51
N ARG A 226 15.80 -12.75 0.27
CA ARG A 226 15.39 -11.52 -0.42
C ARG A 226 13.88 -11.43 -0.50
N LYS A 227 13.23 -12.50 -0.95
CA LYS A 227 11.78 -12.54 -1.10
C LYS A 227 11.04 -12.38 0.23
N LEU A 228 11.50 -13.05 1.28
CA LEU A 228 10.93 -12.92 2.62
C LEU A 228 11.06 -11.47 3.14
N LEU A 229 12.22 -10.84 2.96
CA LEU A 229 12.45 -9.45 3.38
C LEU A 229 11.54 -8.49 2.61
N LEU A 230 11.43 -8.64 1.29
CA LEU A 230 10.54 -7.80 0.47
C LEU A 230 9.08 -7.98 0.87
N THR A 231 8.67 -9.20 1.17
CA THR A 231 7.32 -9.51 1.66
C THR A 231 7.07 -8.81 3.00
N ALA A 232 8.00 -8.95 3.95
CA ALA A 232 7.91 -8.29 5.26
C ALA A 232 7.73 -6.77 5.11
N VAL A 233 8.50 -6.15 4.22
CA VAL A 233 8.45 -4.72 3.93
C VAL A 233 7.13 -4.31 3.27
N GLN A 234 6.70 -5.01 2.22
CA GLN A 234 5.45 -4.71 1.50
C GLN A 234 4.22 -4.90 2.39
N ARG A 235 4.27 -5.86 3.31
CA ARG A 235 3.22 -6.11 4.30
C ARG A 235 3.36 -5.27 5.58
N GLN A 236 4.37 -4.40 5.63
CA GLN A 236 4.62 -3.47 6.75
C GLN A 236 4.87 -4.17 8.09
N HIS A 237 5.45 -5.37 8.06
CA HIS A 237 5.82 -6.14 9.25
C HIS A 237 7.15 -5.64 9.82
N THR A 238 7.12 -4.46 10.46
CA THR A 238 8.32 -3.77 10.99
C THR A 238 9.16 -4.68 11.90
N GLY A 239 8.53 -5.44 12.80
CA GLY A 239 9.24 -6.40 13.65
C GLY A 239 9.96 -7.51 12.87
N ALA A 240 9.33 -8.04 11.81
CA ALA A 240 9.96 -9.04 10.96
C ALA A 240 11.15 -8.45 10.19
N VAL A 241 11.01 -7.23 9.65
CA VAL A 241 12.10 -6.50 9.00
C VAL A 241 13.26 -6.31 9.97
N GLN A 242 13.00 -5.84 11.20
CA GLN A 242 14.02 -5.64 12.22
C GLN A 242 14.79 -6.92 12.55
N PHE A 243 14.09 -8.04 12.77
CA PHE A 243 14.74 -9.33 13.01
C PHE A 243 15.58 -9.78 11.81
N MET A 244 15.09 -9.60 10.59
CA MET A 244 15.85 -9.98 9.40
C MET A 244 17.08 -9.08 9.17
N THR A 245 17.02 -7.79 9.48
CA THR A 245 18.14 -6.86 9.30
C THR A 245 19.25 -7.02 10.32
N VAL A 246 19.02 -7.68 11.46
CA VAL A 246 20.10 -8.01 12.42
C VAL A 246 20.78 -9.34 12.13
N ASN A 247 20.34 -10.10 11.12
CA ASN A 247 20.87 -11.42 10.80
C ASN A 247 22.01 -11.34 9.76
N PRO A 248 23.26 -11.67 10.12
CA PRO A 248 24.37 -11.63 9.17
C PRO A 248 24.16 -12.46 7.91
N ALA A 249 23.47 -13.61 7.99
CA ALA A 249 23.18 -14.44 6.83
C ALA A 249 22.24 -13.75 5.84
N VAL A 250 21.23 -13.02 6.35
CA VAL A 250 20.36 -12.19 5.50
C VAL A 250 21.19 -11.08 4.86
N LEU A 251 22.01 -10.38 5.67
CA LEU A 251 22.79 -9.22 5.22
C LEU A 251 23.82 -9.56 4.15
N GLN A 252 24.42 -10.76 4.19
CA GLN A 252 25.34 -11.25 3.16
C GLN A 252 24.69 -11.39 1.78
N HIS A 253 23.36 -11.46 1.72
CA HIS A 253 22.61 -11.65 0.49
C HIS A 253 21.86 -10.41 0.02
N VAL A 254 21.92 -9.29 0.77
CA VAL A 254 21.37 -8.01 0.34
C VAL A 254 22.39 -7.31 -0.55
N ASP A 255 22.10 -7.23 -1.85
CA ASP A 255 22.86 -6.41 -2.81
C ASP A 255 22.22 -5.03 -2.99
N ALA A 256 22.90 -4.13 -3.71
CA ALA A 256 22.45 -2.75 -3.88
C ALA A 256 21.06 -2.64 -4.57
N PRO A 257 20.76 -3.38 -5.66
CA PRO A 257 19.42 -3.34 -6.27
C PRO A 257 18.32 -3.83 -5.33
N MET A 258 18.59 -4.87 -4.53
CA MET A 258 17.64 -5.34 -3.52
C MET A 258 17.41 -4.30 -2.44
N LEU A 259 18.48 -3.69 -1.91
CA LEU A 259 18.38 -2.64 -0.90
C LEU A 259 17.58 -1.44 -1.44
N GLU A 260 17.83 -1.01 -2.67
CA GLU A 260 17.05 0.03 -3.34
C GLU A 260 15.56 -0.32 -3.39
N ALA A 261 15.22 -1.54 -3.80
CA ALA A 261 13.83 -1.99 -3.87
C ALA A 261 13.14 -1.98 -2.49
N VAL A 262 13.84 -2.43 -1.44
CA VAL A 262 13.37 -2.40 -0.06
C VAL A 262 13.14 -0.95 0.42
N LEU A 263 14.12 -0.07 0.22
CA LEU A 263 14.01 1.34 0.61
C LEU A 263 12.87 2.05 -0.14
N LYS A 264 12.68 1.75 -1.44
CA LYS A 264 11.55 2.28 -2.24
C LYS A 264 10.19 1.83 -1.69
N CYS A 265 10.08 0.59 -1.23
CA CYS A 265 8.85 0.11 -0.63
C CYS A 265 8.59 0.76 0.74
N LEU A 266 9.62 0.83 1.59
CA LEU A 266 9.52 1.43 2.92
C LEU A 266 9.16 2.93 2.86
N VAL A 267 9.73 3.71 1.94
CA VAL A 267 9.41 5.15 1.80
C VAL A 267 7.99 5.38 1.29
N ALA A 268 7.39 4.42 0.59
CA ALA A 268 6.00 4.52 0.14
C ALA A 268 5.00 4.37 1.29
N VAL A 269 5.38 3.63 2.34
CA VAL A 269 4.53 3.21 3.47
C VAL A 269 4.61 4.16 4.68
N LEU A 270 5.78 4.77 4.93
CA LEU A 270 6.06 5.84 5.91
C LEU A 270 5.84 5.59 7.40
N PHE A 271 5.04 4.62 7.83
CA PHE A 271 4.74 4.45 9.26
C PHE A 271 5.65 3.42 9.94
N GLY A 272 6.34 3.86 11.00
CA GLY A 272 7.06 2.98 11.93
C GLY A 272 8.35 2.36 11.40
N THR A 273 8.90 2.86 10.28
CA THR A 273 10.07 2.25 9.61
C THR A 273 11.39 2.96 9.89
N GLU A 274 11.41 4.01 10.72
CA GLU A 274 12.59 4.85 10.96
C GLU A 274 13.81 4.02 11.42
N LEU A 275 13.60 3.13 12.39
CA LEU A 275 14.65 2.22 12.88
C LEU A 275 15.13 1.24 11.80
N CYS A 276 14.24 0.82 10.89
CA CYS A 276 14.62 -0.11 9.82
C CYS A 276 15.53 0.57 8.81
N VAL A 277 15.29 1.85 8.51
CA VAL A 277 16.05 2.61 7.52
C VAL A 277 17.48 2.82 7.98
N ASP A 278 17.65 3.21 9.25
CA ASP A 278 18.95 3.33 9.87
C ASP A 278 19.75 2.03 9.73
N MET A 279 19.19 0.90 10.17
CA MET A 279 19.85 -0.41 10.06
C MET A 279 20.17 -0.81 8.60
N LEU A 280 19.25 -0.55 7.67
CA LEU A 280 19.41 -0.89 6.25
C LEU A 280 20.47 -0.04 5.54
N LEU A 281 20.59 1.24 5.91
CA LEU A 281 21.59 2.14 5.32
C LEU A 281 22.99 1.93 5.90
N HIS A 282 23.12 1.24 7.03
CA HIS A 282 24.40 0.78 7.57
C HIS A 282 24.94 -0.49 6.90
N LEU A 283 24.23 -1.07 5.94
CA LEU A 283 24.69 -2.26 5.22
C LEU A 283 25.75 -1.90 4.17
N PRO A 284 26.72 -2.80 3.88
CA PRO A 284 27.71 -2.57 2.82
C PRO A 284 27.09 -2.31 1.44
N ALA A 285 25.90 -2.85 1.18
CA ALA A 285 25.15 -2.60 -0.05
C ALA A 285 24.70 -1.14 -0.21
N ALA A 286 24.60 -0.36 0.89
CA ALA A 286 24.24 1.05 0.84
C ALA A 286 25.33 1.89 0.17
N GLU A 287 26.60 1.52 0.36
CA GLU A 287 27.75 2.19 -0.29
C GLU A 287 27.73 2.02 -1.81
N GLN A 288 27.05 0.99 -2.32
CA GLN A 288 26.95 0.63 -3.72
C GLN A 288 25.68 1.19 -4.39
N LEU A 289 24.84 1.94 -3.66
CA LEU A 289 23.68 2.60 -4.24
C LEU A 289 24.13 3.64 -5.28
N SER A 290 23.42 3.71 -6.42
CA SER A 290 23.69 4.73 -7.43
C SER A 290 23.22 6.12 -6.96
N SER A 291 23.85 7.19 -7.45
CA SER A 291 23.41 8.56 -7.19
C SER A 291 21.97 8.80 -7.65
N VAL A 292 21.56 8.19 -8.77
CA VAL A 292 20.18 8.25 -9.29
C VAL A 292 19.20 7.59 -8.32
N ALA A 293 19.52 6.40 -7.79
CA ALA A 293 18.68 5.72 -6.82
C ALA A 293 18.52 6.54 -5.52
N VAL A 294 19.64 7.06 -4.99
CA VAL A 294 19.64 7.89 -3.78
C VAL A 294 18.86 9.19 -3.99
N MET A 295 18.99 9.84 -5.16
CA MET A 295 18.21 11.02 -5.50
C MET A 295 16.71 10.73 -5.50
N GLN A 296 16.27 9.62 -6.13
CA GLN A 296 14.86 9.21 -6.15
C GLN A 296 14.33 8.94 -4.74
N LEU A 297 15.11 8.25 -3.90
CA LEU A 297 14.76 7.96 -2.51
C LEU A 297 14.66 9.25 -1.67
N LEU A 298 15.64 10.16 -1.79
CA LEU A 298 15.64 11.46 -1.12
C LEU A 298 14.44 12.31 -1.54
N GLN A 299 14.11 12.33 -2.84
CA GLN A 299 12.96 13.05 -3.36
C GLN A 299 11.64 12.50 -2.81
N ALA A 300 11.48 11.17 -2.81
CA ALA A 300 10.31 10.52 -2.22
C ALA A 300 10.20 10.81 -0.72
N ALA A 301 11.28 10.68 0.03
CA ALA A 301 11.32 10.95 1.47
C ALA A 301 10.99 12.43 1.79
N ALA A 302 11.54 13.38 1.03
CA ALA A 302 11.29 14.81 1.19
C ALA A 302 9.84 15.20 0.87
N GLN A 303 9.26 14.65 -0.20
CA GLN A 303 7.84 14.86 -0.56
C GLN A 303 6.91 14.32 0.54
N ARG A 304 7.31 13.22 1.17
CA ARG A 304 6.59 12.59 2.26
C ARG A 304 6.95 13.16 3.65
N ARG A 305 7.90 14.11 3.73
CA ARG A 305 8.34 14.78 4.96
C ARG A 305 8.96 13.84 5.99
N ALA A 306 9.59 12.77 5.54
CA ALA A 306 10.29 11.83 6.39
C ALA A 306 11.69 12.39 6.71
N ASP A 307 11.79 13.29 7.69
CA ASP A 307 13.04 13.99 8.02
C ASP A 307 14.16 13.03 8.46
N VAL A 308 13.83 12.00 9.25
CA VAL A 308 14.77 10.93 9.63
C VAL A 308 15.33 10.25 8.38
N TRP A 309 14.48 9.88 7.43
CA TRP A 309 14.92 9.28 6.17
C TRP A 309 15.83 10.19 5.35
N VAL A 310 15.46 11.46 5.22
CA VAL A 310 16.28 12.44 4.50
C VAL A 310 17.64 12.60 5.19
N SER A 311 17.66 12.65 6.52
CA SER A 311 18.89 12.70 7.32
C SER A 311 19.79 11.50 7.00
N GLU A 312 19.28 10.27 7.13
CA GLU A 312 20.07 9.05 6.93
C GLU A 312 20.52 8.90 5.48
N LEU A 313 19.65 9.12 4.50
CA LEU A 313 20.01 9.05 3.08
C LEU A 313 21.06 10.09 2.68
N CYS A 314 21.09 11.26 3.32
CA CYS A 314 22.14 12.25 3.08
C CYS A 314 23.53 11.79 3.56
N THR A 315 23.62 10.79 4.45
CA THR A 315 24.90 10.25 4.92
C THR A 315 25.55 9.27 3.93
N VAL A 316 24.75 8.69 3.02
CA VAL A 316 25.21 7.70 2.05
C VAL A 316 26.22 8.32 1.07
N PRO A 317 27.33 7.63 0.71
CA PRO A 317 28.36 8.18 -0.18
C PRO A 317 27.83 8.72 -1.51
N ALA A 318 26.86 8.05 -2.12
CA ALA A 318 26.26 8.48 -3.37
C ALA A 318 25.44 9.79 -3.25
N ALA A 319 24.89 10.11 -2.07
CA ALA A 319 24.26 11.42 -1.83
C ALA A 319 25.27 12.56 -1.89
N GLN A 320 26.50 12.30 -1.42
CA GLN A 320 27.59 13.28 -1.41
C GLN A 320 28.15 13.59 -2.82
N GLN A 321 27.78 12.77 -3.81
CA GLN A 321 28.16 12.93 -5.22
C GLN A 321 27.11 13.68 -6.05
N LEU A 322 25.97 14.05 -5.46
CA LEU A 322 24.92 14.79 -6.15
C LEU A 322 25.42 16.18 -6.57
N ILE A 323 25.11 16.56 -7.81
CA ILE A 323 25.50 17.87 -8.37
C ILE A 323 24.51 18.97 -7.94
N GLY A 324 24.89 20.24 -8.16
CA GLY A 324 24.04 21.38 -7.80
C GLY A 324 22.61 21.31 -8.38
N ALA A 325 22.45 20.84 -9.62
CA ALA A 325 21.12 20.69 -10.24
C ALA A 325 20.23 19.68 -9.50
N ASP A 326 20.77 18.51 -9.11
CA ASP A 326 20.03 17.48 -8.38
C ASP A 326 19.62 17.99 -6.99
N VAL A 327 20.55 18.66 -6.29
CA VAL A 327 20.29 19.26 -4.98
C VAL A 327 19.22 20.34 -5.07
N ALA A 328 19.23 21.16 -6.12
CA ALA A 328 18.18 22.17 -6.34
C ALA A 328 16.79 21.52 -6.49
N GLN A 329 16.70 20.43 -7.25
CA GLN A 329 15.46 19.66 -7.42
C GLN A 329 14.99 19.04 -6.09
N LEU A 330 15.91 18.50 -5.29
CA LEU A 330 15.60 17.95 -3.96
C LEU A 330 15.10 19.04 -3.01
N LEU A 331 15.76 20.20 -2.98
CA LEU A 331 15.32 21.35 -2.18
C LEU A 331 13.92 21.79 -2.62
N GLN A 332 13.64 21.86 -3.92
CA GLN A 332 12.32 22.22 -4.43
C GLN A 332 11.25 21.20 -4.00
N ALA A 333 11.56 19.90 -4.04
CA ALA A 333 10.65 18.85 -3.56
C ALA A 333 10.42 18.89 -2.03
N ALA A 334 11.39 19.41 -1.28
CA ALA A 334 11.32 19.63 0.17
C ALA A 334 10.68 20.97 0.56
N VAL A 335 10.36 21.86 -0.38
CA VAL A 335 9.57 23.05 -0.05
C VAL A 335 8.09 22.66 -0.02
N PRO A 336 7.37 22.90 1.10
CA PRO A 336 5.96 22.49 1.21
C PRO A 336 5.09 23.17 0.15
N VAL A 337 4.05 22.48 -0.30
CA VAL A 337 2.92 23.08 -1.05
C VAL A 337 1.88 23.58 -0.04
N LYS A 338 1.20 24.71 -0.32
CA LYS A 338 0.39 25.59 0.56
C LYS A 338 -0.59 24.97 1.59
N HIS A 339 -0.77 23.66 1.68
CA HIS A 339 -1.85 23.02 2.44
C HIS A 339 -1.42 22.03 3.53
N GLN A 340 -0.13 21.89 3.81
CA GLN A 340 0.34 20.85 4.73
C GLN A 340 1.49 21.43 5.59
N GLY A 341 1.30 21.48 6.91
CA GLY A 341 2.04 22.30 7.90
C GLY A 341 3.59 22.23 7.97
N CYS A 342 4.15 22.69 9.09
CA CYS A 342 5.56 23.09 9.30
C CYS A 342 6.65 21.98 9.21
N GLY A 343 6.36 20.78 8.74
CA GLY A 343 7.25 19.62 8.84
C GLY A 343 8.52 19.63 7.97
N ASN A 344 8.60 20.45 6.92
CA ASN A 344 9.67 20.27 5.92
C ASN A 344 10.98 21.02 6.20
N ALA A 345 11.03 21.88 7.22
CA ALA A 345 12.23 22.66 7.54
C ALA A 345 13.44 21.77 7.91
N ARG A 346 13.20 20.62 8.54
CA ARG A 346 14.26 19.65 8.87
C ARG A 346 14.81 18.98 7.62
N CYS A 347 13.95 18.50 6.71
CA CYS A 347 14.40 17.93 5.44
C CYS A 347 15.27 18.92 4.66
N VAL A 348 14.83 20.18 4.53
CA VAL A 348 15.62 21.25 3.91
C VAL A 348 16.97 21.40 4.62
N SER A 349 17.00 21.41 5.95
CA SER A 349 18.25 21.50 6.72
C SER A 349 19.20 20.34 6.45
N HIS A 350 18.71 19.12 6.28
CA HIS A 350 19.54 17.95 5.99
C HIS A 350 20.07 18.00 4.54
N ILE A 351 19.22 18.36 3.56
CA ILE A 351 19.61 18.51 2.15
C ILE A 351 20.65 19.63 1.98
N CYS A 352 20.53 20.72 2.73
CA CYS A 352 21.53 21.80 2.74
C CYS A 352 22.93 21.37 3.23
N ARG A 353 23.10 20.16 3.77
CA ARG A 353 24.42 19.61 4.16
C ARG A 353 25.13 18.88 3.02
N LEU A 354 24.45 18.63 1.90
CA LEU A 354 25.05 17.96 0.74
C LEU A 354 26.09 18.84 0.06
N ARG A 355 27.16 18.25 -0.49
CA ARG A 355 28.24 19.00 -1.16
C ARG A 355 27.76 19.79 -2.38
N GLY A 356 26.81 19.24 -3.15
CA GLY A 356 26.22 19.91 -4.31
C GLY A 356 25.58 21.27 -4.00
N VAL A 357 25.22 21.52 -2.74
CA VAL A 357 24.71 22.81 -2.26
C VAL A 357 25.67 23.97 -2.54
N GLN A 358 26.98 23.72 -2.47
CA GLN A 358 28.00 24.74 -2.72
C GLN A 358 28.06 25.17 -4.20
N GLN A 359 27.47 24.39 -5.09
CA GLN A 359 27.43 24.65 -6.54
C GLN A 359 26.15 25.38 -6.97
N LEU A 360 25.24 25.69 -6.04
CA LEU A 360 24.01 26.39 -6.36
C LEU A 360 24.30 27.85 -6.73
N SER A 361 23.76 28.30 -7.86
CA SER A 361 23.83 29.70 -8.26
C SER A 361 22.90 30.57 -7.40
N SER A 362 23.23 31.86 -7.29
CA SER A 362 22.40 32.84 -6.59
C SER A 362 20.97 32.91 -7.15
N ASP A 363 20.79 32.69 -8.45
CA ASP A 363 19.47 32.66 -9.10
C ASP A 363 18.63 31.47 -8.66
N VAL A 364 19.23 30.28 -8.58
CA VAL A 364 18.55 29.07 -8.08
C VAL A 364 18.16 29.26 -6.62
N VAL A 365 19.07 29.78 -5.79
CA VAL A 365 18.78 30.06 -4.37
C VAL A 365 17.68 31.12 -4.22
N ARG A 366 17.69 32.17 -5.04
CA ARG A 366 16.63 33.18 -5.07
C ARG A 366 15.28 32.55 -5.43
N GLY A 367 15.26 31.65 -6.42
CA GLY A 367 14.08 30.88 -6.80
C GLY A 367 13.55 30.00 -5.66
N LEU A 368 14.43 29.26 -4.99
CA LEU A 368 14.06 28.39 -3.86
C LEU A 368 13.50 29.18 -2.68
N ILE A 369 14.12 30.32 -2.32
CA ILE A 369 13.62 31.20 -1.25
C ILE A 369 12.24 31.75 -1.64
N ARG A 370 12.06 32.21 -2.89
CA ARG A 370 10.76 32.69 -3.37
C ARG A 370 9.68 31.62 -3.20
N VAL A 371 9.92 30.41 -3.72
CA VAL A 371 8.96 29.29 -3.60
C VAL A 371 8.67 29.00 -2.13
N ALA A 372 9.69 29.01 -1.26
CA ALA A 372 9.51 28.76 0.18
C ALA A 372 8.65 29.82 0.88
N VAL A 373 8.81 31.11 0.54
CA VAL A 373 8.00 32.17 1.13
C VAL A 373 6.57 32.16 0.56
N GLU A 374 6.42 31.94 -0.75
CA GLU A 374 5.11 31.85 -1.41
C GLU A 374 4.25 30.71 -0.86
N HIS A 375 4.86 29.58 -0.49
CA HIS A 375 4.13 28.39 -0.04
C HIS A 375 4.13 28.18 1.48
N GLY A 376 5.11 28.72 2.21
CA GLY A 376 5.25 28.54 3.66
C GLY A 376 4.35 29.45 4.49
N GLY A 377 3.81 30.53 3.90
CA GLY A 377 3.13 31.58 4.64
C GLY A 377 4.06 32.31 5.63
N VAL A 378 3.53 33.31 6.35
CA VAL A 378 4.31 34.15 7.30
C VAL A 378 4.95 33.33 8.44
N VAL A 379 4.44 32.13 8.72
CA VAL A 379 4.85 31.27 9.84
C VAL A 379 5.71 30.07 9.38
N GLY A 380 6.01 29.95 8.09
CA GLY A 380 6.74 28.81 7.52
C GLY A 380 8.25 28.87 7.79
N ASN A 381 8.75 28.06 8.72
CA ASN A 381 10.19 27.96 9.07
C ASN A 381 11.09 27.39 7.95
N SER A 382 10.59 27.07 6.75
CA SER A 382 11.40 26.46 5.68
C SER A 382 12.38 27.43 5.01
N ALA A 383 12.10 28.73 5.02
CA ALA A 383 13.01 29.74 4.44
C ALA A 383 14.25 29.99 5.32
N GLU A 384 14.15 29.74 6.62
CA GLU A 384 15.24 30.01 7.56
C GLU A 384 16.46 29.09 7.35
N PRO A 385 16.31 27.76 7.20
CA PRO A 385 17.41 26.87 6.82
C PRO A 385 18.06 27.28 5.50
N LEU A 386 17.28 27.66 4.48
CA LEU A 386 17.82 28.12 3.20
C LEU A 386 18.70 29.36 3.38
N ARG A 387 18.23 30.35 4.16
CA ARG A 387 18.99 31.57 4.42
C ARG A 387 20.26 31.32 5.24
N LYS A 388 20.18 30.46 6.26
CA LYS A 388 21.31 30.21 7.17
C LYS A 388 22.38 29.33 6.54
N LEU A 389 21.98 28.31 5.80
CA LEU A 389 22.88 27.22 5.39
C LEU A 389 23.41 27.35 3.96
N LEU A 390 22.76 28.15 3.10
CA LEU A 390 23.22 28.31 1.71
C LEU A 390 24.22 29.46 1.60
N PRO A 391 25.47 29.22 1.14
CA PRO A 391 26.46 30.29 0.96
C PRO A 391 25.97 31.41 0.03
N ALA A 392 25.30 31.07 -1.07
CA ALA A 392 24.75 32.05 -1.99
C ALA A 392 23.58 32.86 -1.40
N ALA A 393 22.85 32.33 -0.41
CA ALA A 393 21.82 33.09 0.29
C ALA A 393 22.42 34.17 1.20
N GLN A 394 23.61 33.93 1.74
CA GLN A 394 24.33 34.90 2.58
C GLN A 394 24.86 36.10 1.78
N GLN A 395 24.96 35.96 0.45
CA GLN A 395 25.38 37.03 -0.46
C GLN A 395 24.21 37.91 -0.93
N LEU A 396 22.96 37.51 -0.68
CA LEU A 396 21.79 38.31 -1.04
C LEU A 396 21.75 39.58 -0.20
N SER A 397 21.54 40.71 -0.87
CA SER A 397 21.38 41.99 -0.19
C SER A 397 20.09 42.02 0.64
N ARG A 398 20.06 42.89 1.65
CA ARG A 398 18.85 43.14 2.45
C ARG A 398 17.68 43.59 1.57
N ASP A 399 17.95 44.36 0.53
CA ASP A 399 16.94 44.87 -0.39
C ASP A 399 16.36 43.75 -1.25
N GLU A 400 17.19 42.81 -1.75
CA GLU A 400 16.71 41.62 -2.45
C GLU A 400 15.85 40.74 -1.56
N LEU A 401 16.26 40.50 -0.31
CA LEU A 401 15.48 39.71 0.65
C LEU A 401 14.14 40.39 0.95
N THR A 402 14.16 41.71 1.14
CA THR A 402 12.95 42.50 1.38
C THR A 402 12.01 42.45 0.17
N SER A 403 12.56 42.56 -1.04
CA SER A 403 11.80 42.44 -2.29
C SER A 403 11.15 41.06 -2.45
N LEU A 404 11.86 39.97 -2.12
CA LEU A 404 11.32 38.61 -2.13
C LEU A 404 10.18 38.43 -1.11
N LEU A 405 10.36 38.96 0.10
CA LEU A 405 9.34 38.92 1.15
C LEU A 405 8.11 39.75 0.74
N GLN A 406 8.30 40.95 0.19
CA GLN A 406 7.22 41.79 -0.32
C GLN A 406 6.46 41.15 -1.47
N ALA A 407 7.17 40.50 -2.40
CA ALA A 407 6.55 39.79 -3.53
C ALA A 407 5.68 38.62 -3.05
N ALA A 408 6.13 37.87 -2.05
CA ALA A 408 5.38 36.75 -1.49
C ALA A 408 4.25 37.18 -0.54
N LEU A 409 4.41 38.34 0.12
CA LEU A 409 3.34 39.07 0.82
C LEU A 409 2.43 39.86 -0.12
N GLY A 410 2.54 39.63 -1.45
CA GLY A 410 1.71 40.27 -2.47
C GLY A 410 0.23 40.27 -2.06
N PRO A 411 -0.59 41.18 -2.60
CA PRO A 411 -1.88 41.63 -2.03
C PRO A 411 -2.89 40.47 -1.90
N HIS A 412 -2.68 39.63 -0.89
CA HIS A 412 -3.51 38.50 -0.57
C HIS A 412 -4.66 39.05 0.28
N ASP A 413 -5.76 39.29 -0.42
CA ASP A 413 -7.12 39.32 0.10
C ASP A 413 -7.47 40.37 1.18
N SER A 414 -7.32 41.65 0.83
CA SER A 414 -8.23 42.67 1.39
C SER A 414 -9.68 42.57 0.86
N CYS A 415 -10.03 41.53 0.09
CA CYS A 415 -11.32 41.43 -0.63
C CYS A 415 -12.26 40.27 -0.23
N ALA A 416 -11.98 39.46 0.81
CA ALA A 416 -12.78 38.25 1.09
C ALA A 416 -13.64 38.25 2.38
N HIS A 417 -13.82 39.38 3.07
CA HIS A 417 -14.69 39.48 4.27
C HIS A 417 -15.78 40.57 4.20
N MET A 418 -16.27 40.90 3.00
CA MET A 418 -17.56 41.58 2.83
C MET A 418 -18.52 40.74 1.97
N GLN A 419 -18.99 39.59 2.49
CA GLN A 419 -20.30 39.02 2.17
C GLN A 419 -20.85 38.27 3.38
#